data_AF-A0A7V8SX24-F1
#
_entry.id   AF-A0A7V8SX24-F1
#
_cell.length_a   1.000
_cell.length_b   1.000
_cell.length_c   1.000
_cell.angle_alpha   90.00
_cell.angle_beta   90.00
_cell.angle_gamma   90.00
#
_symmetry.space_group_name_H-M   'P 1'
#
loop_
_entity.id
_entity.type
_entity.pdbx_description
1 polymer ?
#
loop_
_entity_poly.entity_id
_entity_poly.type
_entity_poly.pdbx_seq_one_letter_code
_entity_poly.pdbx_strand_id
1 'polypeptide(L)'
;MDRTPSDSKGVASETPFAVELWAMMRAAASRENGSREGWMRVLGIDPAAVGPTGYGIVEGDGRQCRVLHYGALKVRSSQIKNREGAALEEVHTLLCKLIEEFAPDVM
;
A
#
# COMPACT_ATOMS: atom_id res chain seq x y z
N MET A 1 39.85 12.03 34.53
CA MET A 1 38.99 12.80 33.61
C MET A 1 39.70 12.77 32.27
N ASP A 2 39.22 12.15 31.20
CA ASP A 2 37.89 11.69 30.86
C ASP A 2 38.02 10.64 29.73
N ARG A 3 37.39 9.47 29.87
CA ARG A 3 37.24 8.49 28.78
C ARG A 3 35.81 8.62 28.31
N THR A 4 35.59 9.24 27.16
CA THR A 4 34.28 9.22 26.48
C THR A 4 34.12 7.90 25.73
N PRO A 5 33.07 7.09 25.99
CA PRO A 5 32.76 5.94 25.16
C PRO A 5 32.02 6.39 23.89
N SER A 6 32.46 5.82 22.79
CA SER A 6 31.85 5.86 21.47
C SER A 6 30.51 5.10 21.48
N ASP A 7 29.40 5.83 21.40
CA ASP A 7 28.08 5.25 21.18
C ASP A 7 27.91 4.80 19.72
N SER A 8 28.09 3.50 19.52
CA SER A 8 27.61 2.75 18.37
C SER A 8 26.08 2.76 18.32
N LYS A 9 25.49 3.58 17.45
CA LYS A 9 24.07 3.45 17.07
C LYS A 9 23.90 2.19 16.21
N GLY A 10 23.39 1.13 16.83
CA GLY A 10 22.89 -0.04 16.12
C GLY A 10 21.72 0.36 15.23
N VAL A 11 21.90 0.15 13.92
CA VAL A 11 20.80 0.12 12.95
C VAL A 11 19.93 -1.09 13.31
N ALA A 12 18.77 -0.83 13.90
CA ALA A 12 17.73 -1.83 14.05
C ALA A 12 17.27 -2.22 12.64
N SER A 13 17.66 -3.41 12.20
CA SER A 13 17.07 -4.07 11.04
C SER A 13 15.68 -4.53 11.46
N GLU A 14 14.67 -3.69 11.19
CA GLU A 14 13.28 -4.06 11.41
C GLU A 14 12.97 -5.30 10.57
N THR A 15 12.60 -6.39 11.24
CA THR A 15 12.29 -7.64 10.59
C THR A 15 11.01 -7.49 9.77
N PRO A 16 10.95 -8.03 8.54
CA PRO A 16 9.79 -7.84 7.64
C PRO A 16 8.46 -8.31 8.27
N PHE A 17 8.54 -9.29 9.18
CA PHE A 17 7.38 -9.81 9.91
C PHE A 17 6.71 -8.79 10.84
N ALA A 18 7.49 -7.90 11.47
CA ALA A 18 6.94 -6.87 12.37
C ALA A 18 6.19 -5.78 11.58
N VAL A 19 6.70 -5.43 10.40
CA VAL A 19 6.07 -4.48 9.48
C VAL A 19 4.74 -5.04 8.98
N GLU A 20 4.73 -6.31 8.57
CA GLU A 20 3.53 -6.99 8.06
C GLU A 20 2.44 -7.14 9.13
N LEU A 21 2.84 -7.50 10.36
CA LEU A 21 1.91 -7.57 11.49
C LEU A 21 1.33 -6.18 11.82
N TRP A 22 2.14 -5.13 11.77
CA TRP A 22 1.69 -3.77 12.04
C TRP A 22 0.73 -3.24 10.95
N ALA A 23 1.02 -3.51 9.69
CA ALA A 23 0.13 -3.22 8.56
C ALA A 23 -1.21 -3.94 8.73
N MET A 24 -1.18 -5.21 9.13
CA MET A 24 -2.39 -6.01 9.35
C MET A 24 -3.22 -5.48 10.54
N MET A 25 -2.56 -5.06 11.63
CA MET A 25 -3.22 -4.42 12.78
C MET A 25 -3.82 -3.05 12.42
N ARG A 26 -3.16 -2.27 11.55
CA ARG A 26 -3.66 -0.98 11.03
C ARG A 26 -4.88 -1.17 10.12
N ALA A 27 -4.84 -2.16 9.23
CA ALA A 27 -5.98 -2.51 8.38
C ALA A 27 -7.18 -2.96 9.23
N ALA A 28 -6.96 -3.81 10.25
CA ALA A 28 -8.00 -4.23 11.18
C ALA A 28 -8.60 -3.06 11.99
N ALA A 29 -7.76 -2.17 12.51
CA ALA A 29 -8.20 -0.97 13.23
C ALA A 29 -8.94 0.03 12.32
N SER A 30 -8.55 0.13 11.05
CA SER A 30 -9.28 0.94 10.05
C SER A 30 -10.67 0.36 9.79
N ARG A 31 -10.85 -0.97 9.77
CA ARG A 31 -12.16 -1.61 9.64
C ARG A 31 -13.07 -1.35 10.84
N GLU A 32 -12.51 -1.27 12.06
CA GLU A 32 -13.28 -0.84 13.23
C GLU A 32 -13.66 0.66 13.16
N ASN A 33 -12.77 1.52 12.66
CA ASN A 33 -13.00 2.96 12.57
C ASN A 33 -13.84 3.41 11.36
N GLY A 34 -13.83 2.68 10.24
CA GLY A 34 -14.60 2.97 9.02
C GLY A 34 -16.12 2.87 9.21
N SER A 35 -16.54 2.26 10.32
CA SER A 35 -17.95 2.19 10.73
C SER A 35 -18.44 3.44 11.48
N ARG A 36 -17.57 4.41 11.81
CA ARG A 36 -17.95 5.49 12.75
C ARG A 36 -18.73 6.66 12.14
N GLU A 37 -18.69 6.91 10.83
CA GLU A 37 -19.45 8.01 10.20
C GLU A 37 -20.11 7.67 8.84
N GLY A 38 -20.14 6.40 8.42
CA GLY A 38 -20.77 5.99 7.15
C GLY A 38 -19.97 6.35 5.89
N TRP A 39 -18.76 6.92 6.05
CA TRP A 39 -17.82 7.17 4.96
C TRP A 39 -16.98 5.91 4.70
N MET A 40 -16.95 5.49 3.44
CA MET A 40 -16.33 4.26 2.98
C MET A 40 -15.27 4.56 1.93
N ARG A 41 -14.09 3.96 2.07
CA ARG A 41 -13.01 4.02 1.07
C ARG A 41 -13.05 2.80 0.15
N VAL A 42 -13.05 3.05 -1.14
CA VAL A 42 -13.08 2.03 -2.19
C VAL A 42 -11.85 2.20 -3.08
N LEU A 43 -11.09 1.12 -3.25
CA LEU A 43 -9.95 1.04 -4.17
C LEU A 43 -10.38 0.27 -5.43
N GLY A 44 -10.54 0.97 -6.55
CA GLY A 44 -10.78 0.36 -7.86
C GLY A 44 -9.48 0.08 -8.59
N ILE A 45 -9.40 -1.06 -9.28
CA ILE A 45 -8.23 -1.49 -10.06
C ILE A 45 -8.70 -1.89 -11.46
N ASP A 46 -8.01 -1.40 -12.49
CA ASP A 46 -8.19 -1.80 -13.88
C ASP A 46 -6.92 -2.51 -14.37
N PRO A 47 -6.84 -3.84 -14.20
CA PRO A 47 -5.64 -4.61 -14.56
C PRO A 47 -5.51 -4.75 -16.09
N ALA A 48 -4.34 -4.38 -16.61
CA ALA A 48 -4.03 -4.55 -18.02
C ALA A 48 -3.06 -5.72 -18.24
N ALA A 49 -3.41 -6.64 -19.14
CA ALA A 49 -2.51 -7.73 -19.56
C ALA A 49 -1.29 -7.20 -20.35
N VAL A 50 -1.50 -6.13 -21.13
CA VAL A 50 -0.46 -5.41 -21.86
C VAL A 50 -0.73 -3.92 -21.71
N GLY A 51 0.18 -3.18 -21.09
CA GLY A 51 0.03 -1.75 -20.84
C GLY A 51 0.04 -1.40 -19.36
N PRO A 52 -0.38 -0.18 -19.00
CA PRO A 52 -0.42 0.25 -17.61
C PRO A 52 -1.67 -0.26 -16.87
N THR A 53 -1.50 -0.73 -15.64
CA THR A 53 -2.60 -1.06 -14.71
C THR A 53 -3.10 0.21 -14.05
N GLY A 54 -4.35 0.59 -14.31
CA GLY A 54 -4.99 1.75 -13.70
C GLY A 54 -5.45 1.47 -12.27
N TYR A 55 -5.45 2.49 -11.41
CA TYR A 55 -6.07 2.40 -10.09
C TYR A 55 -6.63 3.75 -9.64
N GLY A 56 -7.62 3.71 -8.75
CA GLY A 56 -8.23 4.88 -8.15
C GLY A 56 -8.79 4.58 -6.78
N ILE A 57 -8.68 5.54 -5.88
CA ILE A 57 -9.18 5.48 -4.51
C ILE A 57 -10.19 6.60 -4.34
N VAL A 58 -11.39 6.21 -3.98
CA VAL A 58 -12.48 7.13 -3.69
C VAL A 58 -12.97 6.92 -2.28
N GLU A 59 -13.52 7.97 -1.72
CA GLU A 59 -14.17 7.93 -0.42
C GLU A 59 -15.55 8.55 -0.55
N GLY A 60 -16.56 7.89 0.00
CA GLY A 60 -17.91 8.42 -0.04
C GLY A 60 -18.85 7.80 0.99
N ASP A 61 -19.95 8.51 1.25
CA ASP A 61 -21.00 8.13 2.20
C ASP A 61 -22.27 7.62 1.49
N GLY A 62 -22.16 7.30 0.20
CA GLY A 62 -23.28 6.94 -0.68
C GLY A 62 -24.07 8.13 -1.23
N ARG A 63 -23.80 9.36 -0.79
CA ARG A 63 -24.41 10.60 -1.30
C ARG A 63 -23.36 11.53 -1.91
N GLN A 64 -22.21 11.64 -1.25
CA GLN A 64 -21.06 12.41 -1.67
C GLN A 64 -19.89 11.46 -1.89
N CYS A 65 -19.07 11.77 -2.89
CA CYS A 65 -17.88 11.00 -3.22
C CYS A 65 -16.74 11.98 -3.54
N ARG A 66 -15.54 11.70 -3.03
CA ARG A 66 -14.31 12.41 -3.37
C ARG A 66 -13.24 11.43 -3.81
N VAL A 67 -12.42 11.85 -4.77
CA VAL A 67 -11.22 11.13 -5.15
C VAL A 67 -10.12 11.46 -4.15
N LEU A 68 -9.53 10.43 -3.55
CA LEU A 68 -8.36 10.58 -2.67
C LEU A 68 -7.06 10.48 -3.46
N HIS A 69 -6.97 9.49 -4.35
CA HIS A 69 -5.76 9.22 -5.13
C HIS A 69 -6.09 8.45 -6.40
N TYR A 70 -5.30 8.62 -7.45
CA TYR A 70 -5.41 7.82 -8.67
C TYR A 70 -4.09 7.76 -9.41
N GLY A 71 -3.92 6.74 -10.24
CA GLY A 71 -2.70 6.59 -11.01
C GLY A 71 -2.73 5.40 -11.95
N ALA A 72 -1.59 5.17 -12.58
CA ALA A 72 -1.42 4.02 -13.45
C ALA A 72 0.00 3.46 -13.30
N LEU A 73 0.10 2.14 -13.08
CA LEU A 73 1.36 1.42 -12.98
C LEU A 73 1.74 0.88 -14.34
N LYS A 74 2.80 1.43 -14.93
CA LYS A 74 3.39 0.90 -16.15
C LYS A 74 4.60 0.04 -15.84
N VAL A 75 4.44 -1.28 -15.95
CA VAL A 75 5.57 -2.21 -15.82
C VAL A 75 6.48 -2.05 -17.04
N ARG A 76 7.77 -1.78 -16.80
CA ARG A 76 8.73 -1.58 -17.89
C ARG A 76 8.99 -2.91 -18.59
N SER A 77 8.98 -2.91 -19.91
CA SER A 77 9.23 -4.09 -20.74
C SER A 77 10.61 -4.73 -20.53
N SER A 78 11.60 -3.97 -20.01
CA SER A 78 12.91 -4.49 -19.62
C SER A 78 12.89 -5.37 -18.37
N GLN A 79 11.90 -5.20 -17.49
CA GLN A 79 11.72 -6.01 -16.27
C GLN A 79 11.04 -7.35 -16.59
N ILE A 80 10.07 -7.33 -17.51
CA ILE A 80 9.27 -8.51 -17.91
C ILE A 80 10.10 -9.55 -18.66
N LYS A 81 11.07 -9.10 -19.49
CA LYS A 81 11.88 -10.01 -20.32
C LYS A 81 12.78 -10.96 -19.53
N ASN A 82 13.09 -10.65 -18.27
CA ASN A 82 14.08 -11.37 -17.49
C ASN A 82 13.49 -12.17 -16.32
N ARG A 83 12.21 -11.96 -15.98
CA ARG A 83 11.53 -12.60 -14.85
C ARG A 83 10.06 -12.83 -15.16
N GLU A 84 9.70 -14.11 -15.29
CA GLU A 84 8.30 -14.52 -15.34
C GLU A 84 7.59 -14.02 -14.06
N GLY A 85 6.45 -13.35 -14.23
CA GLY A 85 5.68 -12.81 -13.10
C GLY A 85 6.11 -11.44 -12.56
N ALA A 86 7.16 -10.79 -13.09
CA ALA A 86 7.60 -9.47 -12.62
C ALA A 86 6.48 -8.40 -12.68
N ALA A 87 5.58 -8.49 -13.66
CA ALA A 87 4.44 -7.60 -13.74
C ALA A 87 3.45 -7.79 -12.58
N LEU A 88 3.24 -9.03 -12.16
CA LEU A 88 2.36 -9.38 -11.05
C LEU A 88 2.97 -8.97 -9.70
N GLU A 89 4.29 -9.11 -9.55
CA GLU A 89 5.05 -8.64 -8.38
C GLU A 89 4.97 -7.12 -8.20
N GLU A 90 5.08 -6.36 -9.29
CA GLU A 90 4.93 -4.91 -9.28
C GLU A 90 3.50 -4.48 -8.94
N VAL A 91 2.49 -5.15 -9.50
CA VAL A 91 1.07 -4.91 -9.15
C VAL A 91 0.83 -5.23 -7.67
N HIS A 92 1.34 -6.36 -7.17
CA HIS A 92 1.23 -6.72 -5.76
C HIS A 92 1.87 -5.68 -4.85
N THR A 93 3.08 -5.22 -5.18
CA THR A 93 3.80 -4.19 -4.43
C THR A 93 3.04 -2.87 -4.40
N LEU A 94 2.45 -2.46 -5.53
CA LEU A 94 1.57 -1.30 -5.57
C LEU A 94 0.37 -1.47 -4.64
N LEU A 95 -0.30 -2.61 -4.71
CA LEU A 95 -1.49 -2.88 -3.90
C LEU A 95 -1.18 -2.85 -2.40
N CYS A 96 -0.10 -3.48 -1.96
CA CYS A 96 0.33 -3.42 -0.56
C CYS A 96 0.52 -1.97 -0.11
N LYS A 97 1.22 -1.14 -0.90
CA LYS A 97 1.41 0.28 -0.58
C LYS A 97 0.09 1.05 -0.48
N LEU A 98 -0.81 0.86 -1.44
CA LEU A 98 -2.10 1.55 -1.45
C LEU A 98 -2.99 1.11 -0.27
N ILE A 99 -2.96 -0.17 0.10
CA ILE A 99 -3.70 -0.70 1.25
C ILE A 99 -3.12 -0.16 2.56
N GLU A 100 -1.79 -0.12 2.69
CA GLU A 100 -1.12 0.41 3.88
C GLU A 100 -1.37 1.91 4.06
N GLU A 101 -1.31 2.68 2.98
CA GLU A 101 -1.45 4.13 3.00
C GLU A 101 -2.92 4.55 3.18
N PHE A 102 -3.82 3.95 2.41
CA PHE A 102 -5.21 4.40 2.32
C PHE A 102 -6.21 3.47 2.99
N ALA A 103 -5.81 2.31 3.51
CA ALA A 103 -6.65 1.36 4.25
C ALA A 103 -8.10 1.28 3.72
N PRO A 104 -8.29 0.87 2.44
CA PRO A 104 -9.60 0.81 1.82
C PRO A 104 -10.49 -0.23 2.50
N ASP A 105 -11.78 0.04 2.55
CA ASP A 105 -12.77 -0.86 3.13
C ASP A 105 -13.18 -1.96 2.14
N VAL A 106 -13.18 -1.63 0.84
CA VAL A 106 -13.47 -2.55 -0.28
C VAL A 106 -12.51 -2.32 -1.44
N MET A 107 -12.23 -3.42 -2.16
CA MET A 107 -11.41 -3.50 -3.37
C MET A 107 -12.16 -4.26 -4.47
#